data_AF-A0A8T3N9E2-F1
#
_entry.id   AF-A0A8T3N9E2-F1
#
_cell.length_a   1.000
_cell.length_b   1.000
_cell.length_c   1.000
_cell.angle_alpha   90.00
_cell.angle_beta   90.00
_cell.angle_gamma   90.00
#
_symmetry.space_group_name_H-M   'P 1'
#
loop_
_entity.id
_entity.type
_entity.pdbx_description
1 polymer ?
#
loop_
_entity_poly.entity_id
_entity_poly.type
_entity_poly.pdbx_seq_one_letter_code
_entity_poly.pdbx_strand_id
1 'polypeptide(L)'
;MNRHNTRKIIFASALAQTLSLAPLLLTPSSAHAELGPPLSEIKVPEPPNLKDFVADKRAAIRLGKALFWDMQVGSDGVQACASCHFHAGADNRAKNQLSPGGRTATGDLADAIFDPTASGGGGPNYTLKAADFPFHQFAYPNDNKSMVVFDTNDVASSQGVALRDFVGVTAGNPVDIPWPIPCSMSMAVTRGASSRATRQA
;
A
#
# COMPACT_ATOMS: atom_id res chain seq x y z
N MET A 1 94.21 -0.56 -7.65
CA MET A 1 93.29 -1.49 -6.99
C MET A 1 91.92 -0.83 -6.89
N ASN A 2 90.87 -1.57 -7.25
CA ASN A 2 89.44 -1.25 -7.11
C ASN A 2 88.71 -0.37 -8.15
N ARG A 3 88.22 -1.11 -9.17
CA ARG A 3 86.85 -1.19 -9.69
C ARG A 3 86.23 0.03 -10.38
N HIS A 4 86.29 -0.07 -11.71
CA HIS A 4 85.38 0.48 -12.71
C HIS A 4 83.90 0.41 -12.29
N ASN A 5 83.16 1.51 -12.51
CA ASN A 5 81.71 1.42 -12.70
C ASN A 5 81.31 2.20 -13.95
N THR A 6 81.30 1.48 -15.07
CA THR A 6 80.93 1.93 -16.41
C THR A 6 79.42 2.12 -16.48
N ARG A 7 78.97 3.35 -16.73
CA ARG A 7 77.56 3.66 -17.05
C ARG A 7 77.24 3.07 -18.43
N LYS A 8 76.54 1.94 -18.46
CA LYS A 8 75.98 1.36 -19.68
C LYS A 8 74.70 2.11 -20.05
N ILE A 9 74.75 2.87 -21.14
CA ILE A 9 73.59 3.44 -21.80
C ILE A 9 72.91 2.29 -22.56
N ILE A 10 71.74 1.88 -22.10
CA ILE A 10 70.91 0.88 -22.77
C ILE A 10 69.91 1.63 -23.64
N PHE A 11 70.08 1.55 -24.96
CA PHE A 11 69.03 1.91 -25.91
C PHE A 11 67.92 0.85 -25.82
N ALA A 12 66.81 1.17 -25.17
CA ALA A 12 65.61 0.36 -25.21
C ALA A 12 64.86 0.69 -26.50
N SER A 13 64.79 -0.29 -27.40
CA SER A 13 63.96 -0.29 -28.60
C SER A 13 62.50 -0.10 -28.23
N ALA A 14 61.87 0.94 -28.78
CA ALA A 14 60.43 1.14 -28.67
C ALA A 14 59.70 0.09 -29.51
N LEU A 15 59.23 -0.99 -28.87
CA LEU A 15 58.17 -1.82 -29.41
C LEU A 15 56.87 -1.01 -29.33
N ALA A 16 56.37 -0.56 -30.48
CA ALA A 16 55.03 -0.02 -30.61
C ALA A 16 54.01 -1.12 -30.32
N GLN A 17 53.51 -1.16 -29.08
CA GLN A 17 52.35 -1.99 -28.73
C GLN A 17 51.10 -1.31 -29.30
N THR A 18 50.50 -1.93 -30.32
CA THR A 18 49.19 -1.56 -30.83
C THR A 18 48.15 -1.89 -29.76
N LEU A 19 47.62 -0.87 -29.10
CA LEU A 19 46.43 -0.98 -28.24
C LEU A 19 45.25 -1.37 -29.13
N SER A 20 44.86 -2.65 -29.14
CA SER A 20 43.57 -3.04 -29.70
C SER A 20 42.49 -2.59 -28.72
N LEU A 21 41.80 -1.48 -29.06
CA LEU A 21 40.54 -1.13 -28.42
C LEU A 21 39.51 -2.21 -28.76
N ALA A 22 39.37 -3.22 -27.90
CA ALA A 22 38.17 -4.03 -27.88
C ALA A 22 37.03 -3.16 -27.30
N PRO A 23 35.94 -2.92 -28.05
CA PRO A 23 34.82 -2.18 -27.50
C PRO A 23 34.18 -3.05 -26.40
N LEU A 24 34.28 -2.58 -25.16
CA LEU A 24 33.53 -3.15 -24.05
C LEU A 24 32.05 -2.84 -24.31
N LEU A 25 31.34 -3.79 -24.93
CA LEU A 25 29.89 -3.76 -25.05
C LEU A 25 29.32 -3.84 -23.64
N LEU A 26 29.07 -2.69 -23.01
CA LEU A 26 28.15 -2.59 -21.89
C LEU A 26 26.76 -2.94 -22.46
N THR A 27 26.41 -4.21 -22.42
CA THR A 27 25.01 -4.61 -22.56
C THR A 27 24.28 -3.96 -21.39
N PRO A 28 23.28 -3.08 -21.61
CA PRO A 28 22.43 -2.66 -20.51
C PRO A 28 21.82 -3.93 -19.91
N SER A 29 22.15 -4.22 -18.65
CA SER A 29 21.43 -5.23 -17.88
C SER A 29 20.04 -4.67 -17.66
N SER A 30 19.18 -4.89 -18.65
CA SER A 30 17.76 -4.69 -18.56
C SER A 30 17.26 -5.79 -17.61
N ALA A 31 17.43 -5.58 -16.31
CA ALA A 31 16.72 -6.30 -15.27
C ALA A 31 15.25 -5.86 -15.33
N HIS A 32 14.58 -6.16 -16.45
CA HIS A 32 13.14 -6.26 -16.44
C HIS A 32 12.84 -7.49 -15.61
N ALA A 33 12.25 -7.27 -14.44
CA ALA A 33 11.61 -8.34 -13.69
C ALA A 33 10.81 -9.18 -14.70
N GLU A 34 11.10 -10.48 -14.74
CA GLU A 34 10.28 -11.43 -15.48
C GLU A 34 8.87 -11.29 -14.89
N LEU A 35 7.98 -10.58 -15.59
CA LEU A 35 6.59 -10.50 -15.18
C LEU A 35 6.10 -11.94 -15.18
N GLY A 36 5.66 -12.42 -14.02
CA GLY A 36 5.00 -13.72 -13.92
C GLY A 36 3.84 -13.83 -14.91
N PRO A 37 3.32 -15.04 -15.14
CA PRO A 37 2.18 -15.23 -16.03
C PRO A 37 1.02 -14.30 -15.63
N PRO A 38 0.18 -13.88 -16.60
CA PRO A 38 -0.91 -12.97 -16.31
C PRO A 38 -1.80 -13.54 -15.19
N LEU A 39 -2.38 -12.67 -14.35
CA LEU A 39 -3.21 -13.09 -13.22
C LEU A 39 -4.36 -14.03 -13.64
N SER A 40 -4.79 -13.98 -14.90
CA SER A 40 -5.79 -14.89 -15.47
C SER A 40 -5.35 -16.36 -15.55
N GLU A 41 -4.04 -16.61 -15.59
CA GLU A 41 -3.44 -17.96 -15.61
C GLU A 41 -3.14 -18.48 -14.20
N ILE A 42 -3.18 -17.60 -13.18
CA ILE A 42 -2.98 -17.99 -11.80
C ILE A 42 -4.25 -18.66 -11.27
N LYS A 43 -4.16 -19.96 -10.95
CA LYS A 43 -5.25 -20.68 -10.32
C LYS A 43 -5.57 -20.06 -8.96
N VAL A 44 -6.83 -19.70 -8.75
CA VAL A 44 -7.31 -19.21 -7.46
C VAL A 44 -7.11 -20.29 -6.39
N PRO A 45 -6.38 -20.03 -5.30
CA PRO A 45 -6.21 -20.98 -4.21
C PRO A 45 -7.56 -21.27 -3.55
N GLU A 46 -7.84 -22.55 -3.30
CA GLU A 46 -9.04 -22.98 -2.58
C GLU A 46 -8.64 -23.81 -1.37
N PRO A 47 -9.31 -23.62 -0.22
CA PRO A 47 -9.06 -24.47 0.94
C PRO A 47 -9.44 -25.92 0.60
N PRO A 48 -8.64 -26.92 1.03
CA PRO A 48 -8.84 -28.32 0.63
C PRO A 48 -10.18 -28.89 1.11
N ASN A 49 -10.72 -28.34 2.20
CA ASN A 49 -11.97 -28.73 2.84
C ASN A 49 -13.17 -27.83 2.46
N LEU A 50 -13.10 -27.06 1.36
CA LEU A 50 -14.19 -26.17 0.95
C LEU A 50 -15.55 -26.90 0.83
N LYS A 51 -15.53 -28.16 0.39
CA LYS A 51 -16.73 -28.99 0.20
C LYS A 51 -17.43 -29.37 1.50
N ASP A 52 -16.75 -29.25 2.64
CA ASP A 52 -17.34 -29.55 3.95
C ASP A 52 -18.32 -28.44 4.39
N PHE A 53 -18.17 -27.23 3.83
CA PHE A 53 -18.99 -26.05 4.17
C PHE A 53 -19.86 -25.56 3.01
N VAL A 54 -19.44 -25.79 1.76
CA VAL A 54 -20.11 -25.26 0.57
C VAL A 54 -20.70 -26.39 -0.25
N ALA A 55 -22.02 -26.58 -0.13
CA ALA A 55 -22.76 -27.59 -0.88
C ALA A 55 -22.79 -27.32 -2.40
N ASP A 56 -22.97 -26.06 -2.81
CA ASP A 56 -22.92 -25.65 -4.22
C ASP A 56 -22.02 -24.42 -4.39
N LYS A 57 -20.84 -24.67 -4.98
CA LYS A 57 -19.85 -23.63 -5.27
C LYS A 57 -20.35 -22.60 -6.28
N ARG A 58 -21.14 -23.00 -7.28
CA ARG A 58 -21.67 -22.06 -8.28
C ARG A 58 -22.70 -21.14 -7.66
N ALA A 59 -23.55 -21.66 -6.77
CA ALA A 59 -24.48 -20.84 -6.00
C ALA A 59 -23.72 -19.87 -5.07
N ALA A 60 -22.71 -20.35 -4.35
CA ALA A 60 -21.89 -19.52 -3.48
C ALA A 60 -21.18 -18.37 -4.24
N ILE A 61 -20.66 -18.63 -5.44
CA ILE A 61 -20.07 -17.58 -6.29
C ILE A 61 -21.10 -16.52 -6.67
N ARG A 62 -22.33 -16.92 -7.04
CA ARG A 62 -23.39 -15.97 -7.39
C ARG A 62 -23.79 -15.13 -6.19
N LEU A 63 -23.97 -15.77 -5.03
CA LEU A 63 -24.29 -15.08 -3.78
C LEU A 63 -23.18 -14.09 -3.40
N GLY A 64 -21.91 -14.51 -3.45
CA GLY A 64 -20.78 -13.63 -3.16
C GLY A 64 -20.71 -12.40 -4.07
N LYS A 65 -20.99 -12.58 -5.38
CA LYS A 65 -21.09 -11.46 -6.32
C LYS A 65 -22.24 -10.51 -6.01
N ALA A 66 -23.38 -11.02 -5.52
CA ALA A 66 -24.49 -10.18 -5.10
C ALA A 66 -24.12 -9.38 -3.83
N LEU A 67 -23.62 -10.07 -2.80
CA LEU A 67 -23.21 -9.45 -1.53
C LEU A 67 -22.08 -8.42 -1.70
N PHE A 68 -21.21 -8.59 -2.69
CA PHE A 68 -20.14 -7.63 -2.98
C PHE A 68 -20.65 -6.21 -3.26
N TRP A 69 -21.88 -6.09 -3.78
CA TRP A 69 -22.54 -4.81 -4.08
C TRP A 69 -23.66 -4.46 -3.09
N ASP A 70 -23.91 -5.30 -2.09
CA ASP A 70 -25.03 -5.11 -1.17
C ASP A 70 -24.60 -4.26 0.03
N MET A 71 -25.23 -3.09 0.17
CA MET A 71 -24.95 -2.13 1.24
C MET A 71 -25.35 -2.68 2.62
N GLN A 72 -26.30 -3.61 2.68
CA GLN A 72 -26.78 -4.21 3.93
C GLN A 72 -25.76 -5.17 4.56
N VAL A 73 -24.65 -5.47 3.87
CA VAL A 73 -23.52 -6.19 4.45
C VAL A 73 -22.65 -5.26 5.31
N GLY A 74 -22.71 -3.94 5.07
CA GLY A 74 -22.08 -2.93 5.92
C GLY A 74 -22.86 -2.73 7.22
N SER A 75 -22.21 -2.20 8.26
CA SER A 75 -22.86 -1.98 9.57
C SER A 75 -23.71 -0.71 9.65
N ASP A 76 -23.69 0.11 8.60
CA ASP A 76 -24.42 1.37 8.50
C ASP A 76 -25.37 1.46 7.30
N GLY A 77 -25.44 0.44 6.45
CA GLY A 77 -26.23 0.48 5.21
C GLY A 77 -25.71 1.48 4.17
N VAL A 78 -24.51 2.05 4.34
CA VAL A 78 -23.96 3.12 3.48
C VAL A 78 -22.79 2.65 2.64
N GLN A 79 -22.05 1.62 3.05
CA GLN A 79 -20.87 1.11 2.33
C GLN A 79 -20.97 -0.39 2.00
N ALA A 80 -20.65 -0.77 0.76
CA ALA A 80 -20.45 -2.15 0.33
C ALA A 80 -18.98 -2.39 -0.05
N CYS A 81 -18.59 -3.65 -0.28
CA CYS A 81 -17.24 -3.98 -0.76
C CYS A 81 -16.93 -3.23 -2.07
N ALA A 82 -17.91 -3.20 -2.99
CA ALA A 82 -17.79 -2.52 -4.26
C ALA A 82 -17.64 -1.00 -4.15
N SER A 83 -18.07 -0.36 -3.05
CA SER A 83 -17.94 1.09 -2.88
C SER A 83 -16.49 1.57 -2.97
N CYS A 84 -15.52 0.70 -2.68
CA CYS A 84 -14.09 0.98 -2.81
C CYS A 84 -13.38 0.03 -3.78
N HIS A 85 -13.86 -1.20 -3.99
CA HIS A 85 -13.17 -2.22 -4.79
C HIS A 85 -13.76 -2.44 -6.19
N PHE A 86 -14.50 -1.47 -6.74
CA PHE A 86 -15.21 -1.59 -8.02
C PHE A 86 -14.32 -1.70 -9.25
N HIS A 87 -13.06 -1.26 -9.19
CA HIS A 87 -12.15 -1.28 -10.33
C HIS A 87 -11.01 -2.26 -10.12
N ALA A 88 -11.17 -3.49 -10.63
CA ALA A 88 -10.20 -4.57 -10.45
C ALA A 88 -9.78 -4.81 -8.99
N GLY A 89 -10.69 -4.55 -8.04
CA GLY A 89 -10.39 -4.67 -6.61
C GLY A 89 -9.65 -3.48 -6.01
N ALA A 90 -9.55 -2.36 -6.72
CA ALA A 90 -8.92 -1.12 -6.25
C ALA A 90 -9.88 0.06 -6.27
N ASP A 91 -9.57 1.05 -5.42
CA ASP A 91 -10.24 2.34 -5.38
C ASP A 91 -9.47 3.31 -6.24
N ASN A 92 -9.99 3.63 -7.43
CA ASN A 92 -9.33 4.51 -8.38
C ASN A 92 -9.74 5.98 -8.24
N ARG A 93 -10.45 6.32 -7.16
CA ARG A 93 -10.80 7.72 -6.86
C ARG A 93 -9.54 8.47 -6.42
N ALA A 94 -9.53 9.79 -6.63
CA ALA A 94 -8.48 10.66 -6.11
C ALA A 94 -8.86 11.33 -4.78
N LYS A 95 -10.13 11.23 -4.38
CA LYS A 95 -10.68 11.84 -3.15
C LYS A 95 -10.83 10.81 -2.03
N ASN A 96 -10.71 11.28 -0.79
CA ASN A 96 -10.77 10.44 0.41
C ASN A 96 -9.76 9.28 0.36
N GLN A 97 -8.59 9.52 -0.25
CA GLN A 97 -7.56 8.49 -0.38
C GLN A 97 -6.44 8.63 0.64
N LEU A 98 -6.51 9.58 1.57
CA LEU A 98 -5.51 9.74 2.63
C LEU A 98 -6.02 9.11 3.92
N SER A 99 -5.12 8.44 4.63
CA SER A 99 -5.30 8.02 6.02
C SER A 99 -4.16 8.61 6.83
N PRO A 100 -4.42 9.19 8.01
CA PRO A 100 -3.35 9.60 8.90
C PRO A 100 -2.57 8.37 9.36
N GLY A 101 -1.32 8.58 9.79
CA GLY A 101 -0.37 7.55 10.23
C GLY A 101 -0.76 6.69 11.42
N GLY A 102 -2.05 6.64 11.82
CA GLY A 102 -2.61 6.01 13.02
C GLY A 102 -2.50 4.48 13.10
N ARG A 103 -1.57 3.89 12.34
CA ARG A 103 -1.11 2.50 12.46
C ARG A 103 0.05 2.36 13.45
N THR A 104 0.51 3.44 14.09
CA THR A 104 1.47 3.35 15.19
C THR A 104 0.78 2.75 16.42
N ALA A 105 1.31 1.62 16.91
CA ALA A 105 0.82 0.93 18.11
C ALA A 105 1.06 1.72 19.42
N THR A 106 1.54 2.96 19.34
CA THR A 106 1.88 3.83 20.47
C THR A 106 0.63 4.44 21.10
N GLY A 107 -0.50 4.50 20.37
CA GLY A 107 -1.73 5.13 20.87
C GLY A 107 -1.63 6.64 21.00
N ASP A 108 -0.63 7.27 20.37
CA ASP A 108 -0.52 8.72 20.32
C ASP A 108 -1.60 9.28 19.39
N LEU A 109 -2.39 10.22 19.90
CA LEU A 109 -3.43 10.89 19.11
C LEU A 109 -2.83 11.79 18.03
N ALA A 110 -1.56 12.19 18.18
CA ALA A 110 -0.84 12.96 17.14
C ALA A 110 -0.72 12.17 15.83
N ASP A 111 -0.56 10.84 15.90
CA ASP A 111 -0.47 9.98 14.72
C ASP A 111 -1.83 9.76 14.04
N ALA A 112 -2.93 10.18 14.67
CA ALA A 112 -4.27 10.15 14.08
C ALA A 112 -4.66 11.46 13.37
N ILE A 113 -3.73 12.43 13.28
CA ILE A 113 -3.94 13.71 12.60
C ILE A 113 -3.35 13.61 11.20
N PHE A 114 -4.06 14.19 10.22
CA PHE A 114 -3.57 14.27 8.86
C PHE A 114 -2.46 15.29 8.74
N ASP A 115 -1.37 14.88 8.14
CA ASP A 115 -0.28 15.75 7.74
C ASP A 115 -0.60 16.50 6.43
N PRO A 116 0.02 17.66 6.19
CA PRO A 116 0.01 18.26 4.88
C PRO A 116 0.82 17.42 3.88
N THR A 117 0.27 17.23 2.68
CA THR A 117 0.97 16.71 1.50
C THR A 117 2.09 17.64 1.03
N ALA A 118 2.96 17.15 0.16
CA ALA A 118 4.07 17.95 -0.40
C ALA A 118 3.60 19.22 -1.15
N SER A 119 2.37 19.24 -1.68
CA SER A 119 1.79 20.44 -2.30
C SER A 119 1.07 21.38 -1.31
N GLY A 120 1.12 21.08 -0.01
CA GLY A 120 0.58 21.90 1.09
C GLY A 120 -0.91 21.70 1.38
N GLY A 121 -1.62 20.84 0.63
CA GLY A 121 -2.99 20.39 0.96
C GLY A 121 -2.98 19.16 1.87
N GLY A 122 -4.08 18.41 1.95
CA GLY A 122 -4.17 17.16 2.72
C GLY A 122 -5.49 17.01 3.44
N GLY A 123 -5.66 15.90 4.16
CA GLY A 123 -6.82 15.67 5.02
C GLY A 123 -8.03 14.97 4.40
N PRO A 124 -9.15 14.88 5.16
CA PRO A 124 -10.39 14.29 4.68
C PRO A 124 -10.91 15.01 3.42
N ASN A 125 -11.41 14.25 2.46
CA ASN A 125 -11.96 14.75 1.19
C ASN A 125 -10.99 15.55 0.30
N TYR A 126 -9.69 15.54 0.64
CA TYR A 126 -8.65 16.09 -0.22
C TYR A 126 -8.58 15.31 -1.54
N THR A 127 -8.29 16.03 -2.63
CA THR A 127 -8.08 15.43 -3.96
C THR A 127 -6.59 15.30 -4.20
N LEU A 128 -6.08 14.08 -4.18
CA LEU A 128 -4.67 13.79 -4.46
C LEU A 128 -4.28 14.28 -5.85
N LYS A 129 -3.09 14.86 -5.93
CA LYS A 129 -2.44 15.32 -7.14
C LYS A 129 -1.15 14.54 -7.34
N ALA A 130 -0.68 14.49 -8.59
CA ALA A 130 0.63 13.90 -8.88
C ALA A 130 1.77 14.55 -8.09
N ALA A 131 1.69 15.87 -7.84
CA ALA A 131 2.69 16.63 -7.08
C ALA A 131 2.71 16.30 -5.57
N ASP A 132 1.74 15.55 -5.05
CA ASP A 132 1.75 15.10 -3.66
C ASP A 132 2.69 13.90 -3.47
N PHE A 133 3.06 13.22 -4.56
CA PHE A 133 3.96 12.07 -4.54
C PHE A 133 5.39 12.45 -4.93
N PRO A 134 6.41 11.76 -4.37
CA PRO A 134 6.31 10.71 -3.35
C PRO A 134 6.12 11.28 -1.93
N PHE A 135 5.62 10.45 -1.00
CA PHE A 135 5.39 10.85 0.41
C PHE A 135 6.67 10.90 1.26
N HIS A 136 7.77 10.39 0.70
CA HIS A 136 9.11 10.51 1.24
C HIS A 136 10.02 11.04 0.14
N GLN A 137 10.56 12.25 0.31
CA GLN A 137 11.31 12.97 -0.72
C GLN A 137 12.71 13.32 -0.25
N PHE A 138 13.66 13.16 -1.14
CA PHE A 138 15.06 13.52 -0.93
C PHE A 138 15.43 14.76 -1.76
N ALA A 139 16.40 15.55 -1.29
CA ALA A 139 16.93 16.72 -1.99
C ALA A 139 17.41 16.38 -3.41
N TYR A 140 17.99 15.19 -3.56
CA TYR A 140 18.29 14.58 -4.85
C TYR A 140 17.49 13.27 -4.99
N PRO A 141 16.45 13.22 -5.84
CA PRO A 141 15.51 12.08 -5.90
C PRO A 141 16.14 10.71 -6.18
N ASN A 142 17.30 10.68 -6.84
CA ASN A 142 18.03 9.45 -7.18
C ASN A 142 19.16 9.13 -6.18
N ASP A 143 19.33 9.92 -5.12
CA ASP A 143 20.30 9.69 -4.06
C ASP A 143 19.60 9.63 -2.70
N ASN A 144 19.33 8.41 -2.25
CA ASN A 144 18.71 8.14 -0.96
C ASN A 144 19.61 8.44 0.25
N LYS A 145 20.85 8.92 0.03
CA LYS A 145 21.73 9.43 1.09
C LYS A 145 21.64 10.95 1.21
N SER A 146 20.98 11.62 0.26
CA SER A 146 20.77 13.05 0.34
C SER A 146 19.74 13.40 1.41
N MET A 147 19.68 14.66 1.82
CA MET A 147 18.80 15.11 2.89
C MET A 147 17.33 14.89 2.53
N VAL A 148 16.52 14.43 3.48
CA VAL A 148 15.06 14.36 3.32
C VAL A 148 14.49 15.79 3.30
N VAL A 149 13.73 16.14 2.26
CA VAL A 149 13.13 17.48 2.08
C VAL A 149 11.64 17.50 2.39
N PHE A 150 10.99 16.33 2.35
CA PHE A 150 9.60 16.16 2.73
C PHE A 150 9.39 14.72 3.19
N ASP A 151 8.64 14.56 4.27
CA ASP A 151 8.24 13.26 4.81
C ASP A 151 6.88 13.43 5.50
N THR A 152 6.02 12.44 5.35
CA THR A 152 4.74 12.37 6.04
C THR A 152 4.43 10.94 6.44
N ASN A 153 3.73 10.79 7.57
CA ASN A 153 3.24 9.48 8.01
C ASN A 153 1.89 9.10 7.36
N ASP A 154 1.25 10.02 6.63
CA ASP A 154 0.00 9.79 5.91
C ASP A 154 0.19 8.73 4.81
N VAL A 155 -0.82 7.89 4.61
CA VAL A 155 -0.80 6.81 3.62
C VAL A 155 -1.88 7.01 2.58
N ALA A 156 -1.53 6.84 1.31
CA ALA A 156 -2.47 6.82 0.20
C ALA A 156 -3.10 5.42 0.08
N SER A 157 -4.43 5.32 0.23
CA SER A 157 -5.21 4.08 0.21
C SER A 157 -6.67 4.38 -0.11
N SER A 158 -7.50 3.34 -0.33
CA SER A 158 -8.96 3.49 -0.41
C SER A 158 -9.56 4.20 0.80
N GLN A 159 -10.71 4.85 0.61
CA GLN A 159 -11.46 5.44 1.72
C GLN A 159 -11.77 4.39 2.79
N GLY A 160 -11.59 4.76 4.06
CA GLY A 160 -11.94 3.92 5.19
C GLY A 160 -13.45 3.84 5.44
N VAL A 161 -13.84 2.86 6.25
CA VAL A 161 -15.18 2.77 6.85
C VAL A 161 -15.05 2.99 8.35
N ALA A 162 -15.98 3.74 8.94
CA ALA A 162 -16.01 3.90 10.40
C ALA A 162 -16.52 2.60 11.03
N LEU A 163 -15.89 2.14 12.11
CA LEU A 163 -16.41 1.00 12.86
C LEU A 163 -17.67 1.44 13.62
N ARG A 164 -18.76 0.70 13.40
CA ARG A 164 -20.06 0.95 14.03
C ARG A 164 -20.73 -0.37 14.36
N ASP A 165 -21.46 -0.40 15.45
CA ASP A 165 -22.39 -1.50 15.76
C ASP A 165 -23.70 -1.28 15.02
N PHE A 166 -24.22 -2.36 14.44
CA PHE A 166 -25.58 -2.37 13.91
C PHE A 166 -26.59 -2.42 15.06
N VAL A 167 -27.46 -1.41 15.15
CA VAL A 167 -28.52 -1.34 16.19
C VAL A 167 -29.88 -1.77 15.62
N GLY A 168 -30.16 -1.44 14.36
CA GLY A 168 -31.42 -1.80 13.72
C GLY A 168 -31.66 -1.08 12.40
N VAL A 169 -32.84 -1.30 11.84
CA VAL A 169 -33.30 -0.71 10.56
C VAL A 169 -34.53 0.16 10.78
N THR A 170 -34.67 1.20 9.97
CA THR A 170 -35.93 1.97 9.85
C THR A 170 -36.58 1.62 8.52
N ALA A 171 -37.81 1.11 8.55
CA ALA A 171 -38.51 0.73 7.32
C ALA A 171 -38.61 1.92 6.34
N GLY A 172 -38.19 1.71 5.10
CA GLY A 172 -38.15 2.74 4.06
C GLY A 172 -36.92 3.65 4.08
N ASN A 173 -36.00 3.49 5.04
CA ASN A 173 -34.71 4.18 5.06
C ASN A 173 -33.60 3.24 4.55
N PRO A 174 -32.80 3.64 3.55
CA PRO A 174 -31.67 2.83 3.07
C PRO A 174 -30.46 2.83 4.02
N VAL A 175 -30.42 3.72 5.02
CA VAL A 175 -29.34 3.82 6.01
C VAL A 175 -29.78 3.13 7.29
N ASP A 176 -28.91 2.30 7.84
CA ASP A 176 -29.16 1.60 9.10
C ASP A 176 -29.05 2.56 10.30
N ILE A 177 -29.38 2.07 11.48
CA ILE A 177 -29.18 2.78 12.75
C ILE A 177 -27.86 2.30 13.34
N PRO A 178 -26.74 3.02 13.14
CA PRO A 178 -25.47 2.62 13.72
C PRO A 178 -25.24 3.24 15.10
N TRP A 179 -24.55 2.51 15.96
CA TRP A 179 -23.91 3.07 17.15
C TRP A 179 -22.41 3.27 16.90
N PRO A 180 -21.84 4.49 17.03
CA PRO A 180 -20.42 4.72 16.80
C PRO A 180 -19.55 3.95 17.81
N ILE A 181 -18.55 3.23 17.32
CA ILE A 181 -17.50 2.67 18.18
C ILE A 181 -16.26 3.57 18.07
N PRO A 182 -15.78 4.18 19.17
CA PRO A 182 -14.55 4.95 19.15
C PRO A 182 -13.37 4.06 18.74
N CYS A 183 -12.46 4.57 17.89
CA CYS A 183 -11.25 3.82 17.49
C CYS A 183 -10.41 3.34 18.70
N SER A 184 -10.40 4.07 19.82
CA SER A 184 -9.71 3.68 21.06
C SER A 184 -10.29 2.43 21.73
N MET A 185 -11.59 2.15 21.56
CA MET A 185 -12.24 0.96 22.12
C MET A 185 -12.09 -0.27 21.23
N SER A 186 -11.75 -0.10 19.94
CA SER A 186 -11.62 -1.21 19.00
C SER A 186 -10.41 -2.12 19.28
N MET A 187 -9.37 -1.63 19.96
CA MET A 187 -8.24 -2.47 20.39
C MET A 187 -8.56 -3.36 21.60
N ALA A 188 -9.54 -2.97 22.43
CA ALA A 188 -9.92 -3.71 23.63
C ALA A 188 -10.85 -4.91 23.35
N VAL A 189 -11.57 -4.91 22.22
CA VAL A 189 -12.57 -5.93 21.87
C VAL A 189 -11.96 -7.27 21.40
N THR A 190 -10.65 -7.35 21.17
CA THR A 190 -9.96 -8.62 20.89
C THR A 190 -9.94 -9.59 22.10
N ARG A 191 -10.36 -9.14 23.29
CA ARG A 191 -10.66 -10.01 24.43
C ARG A 191 -12.16 -9.96 24.70
N GLY A 192 -12.87 -11.03 24.34
CA GLY A 192 -14.32 -11.15 24.42
C GLY A 192 -14.91 -10.60 25.72
N ALA A 193 -15.57 -9.46 25.62
CA ALA A 193 -16.50 -8.96 26.62
C ALA A 193 -17.66 -8.30 25.87
N SER A 194 -18.69 -9.10 25.61
CA SER A 194 -20.02 -8.62 25.24
C SER A 194 -20.54 -7.76 26.40
N SER A 195 -20.37 -6.43 26.35
CA SER A 195 -21.14 -5.51 27.19
C SER A 195 -22.53 -5.37 26.59
N ARG A 196 -23.39 -6.32 26.93
CA ARG A 196 -24.84 -6.22 26.76
C ARG A 196 -25.29 -4.99 27.54
N ALA A 197 -25.54 -3.88 26.84
CA ALA A 197 -26.17 -2.71 27.43
C ALA A 197 -27.54 -3.12 27.98
N THR A 198 -27.66 -3.17 29.29
CA THR A 198 -28.93 -3.28 30.01
C THR A 198 -29.79 -2.08 29.63
N ARG A 199 -30.89 -2.34 28.90
CA ARG A 199 -32.01 -1.41 28.80
C ARG A 199 -32.54 -1.15 30.22
N GLN A 200 -32.50 0.09 30.66
CA GLN A 200 -33.46 0.56 31.66
C GLN A 200 -34.72 1.01 30.91
N ALA A 201 -35.86 0.72 31.54
CA ALA A 201 -37.22 0.79 31.04
C ALA A 201 -37.67 2.18 30.57
#